data_AF-A0A515D5T8-F1
#
_entry.id   AF-A0A515D5T8-F1
#
_cell.length_a   1.000
_cell.length_b   1.000
_cell.length_c   1.000
_cell.angle_alpha   90.00
_cell.angle_beta   90.00
_cell.angle_gamma   90.00
#
_symmetry.space_group_name_H-M   'P 1'
#
loop_
_entity.id
_entity.type
_entity.pdbx_description
1 polymer ?
#
loop_
_entity_poly.entity_id
_entity_poly.type
_entity_poly.pdbx_seq_one_letter_code
_entity_poly.pdbx_strand_id
1 'polypeptide(L)'
;MKSINTSEMHAGEMLSNVMTMSGIPKHKQASHIRDVLNVSTPQAQRKLKGTAPWELTQLDQVVRSLNITMSQFFAMFENELTEKQDAVFNHDKIELPCKIYLSKENSKERREYSAVKVNDKWHVFKTEEIEENELYNDARRFIGMIIIESNKTELKKKRIALLDDDQDVLESISEIIGHGDYAVSSFSNLSDLEAKIYTSPYDAYIMDWVVNDKSAYESIRKIRESKKPHAMIIVLTGQDSEEVDDEIATAISDFDIIGPFSKPLKINSIQRLIDKYFLR
;
A
#
# COMPACT_ATOMS: atom_id res chain seq x y z
N MET A 1 -4.54 -37.79 43.87
CA MET A 1 -5.17 -36.80 42.97
C MET A 1 -4.04 -36.10 42.22
N LYS A 2 -3.90 -36.33 40.91
CA LYS A 2 -2.86 -35.68 40.11
C LYS A 2 -3.19 -34.19 40.00
N SER A 3 -2.30 -33.34 40.50
CA SER A 3 -2.27 -31.91 40.24
C SER A 3 -2.19 -31.70 38.73
N ILE A 4 -3.28 -31.23 38.13
CA ILE A 4 -3.29 -30.76 36.74
C ILE A 4 -2.69 -29.36 36.78
N ASN A 5 -1.52 -29.19 36.16
CA ASN A 5 -0.85 -27.89 36.06
C ASN A 5 -1.78 -26.86 35.40
N THR A 6 -2.14 -25.81 36.14
CA THR A 6 -3.01 -24.71 35.73
C THR A 6 -2.47 -23.93 34.51
N SER A 7 -1.20 -24.11 34.15
CA SER A 7 -0.54 -23.50 32.99
C SER A 7 -0.85 -24.19 31.65
N GLU A 8 -1.07 -25.51 31.62
CA GLU A 8 -1.32 -26.25 30.36
C GLU A 8 -2.75 -26.09 29.85
N MET A 9 -3.71 -25.83 30.75
CA MET A 9 -5.11 -25.60 30.40
C MET A 9 -5.33 -24.26 29.67
N HIS A 10 -4.43 -23.28 29.85
CA HIS A 10 -4.54 -21.95 29.25
C HIS A 10 -4.13 -21.90 27.77
N ALA A 11 -3.11 -22.65 27.35
CA ALA A 11 -2.58 -22.53 25.98
C ALA A 11 -3.60 -22.90 24.89
N GLY A 12 -4.41 -23.94 25.13
CA GLY A 12 -5.44 -24.39 24.19
C GLY A 12 -6.59 -23.38 24.03
N GLU A 13 -7.05 -22.79 25.12
CA GLU A 13 -8.09 -21.76 25.10
C GLU A 13 -7.58 -20.47 24.45
N MET A 14 -6.35 -20.07 24.75
CA MET A 14 -5.74 -18.88 24.18
C MET A 14 -5.49 -19.01 22.68
N LEU A 15 -4.97 -20.16 22.25
CA LEU A 15 -4.84 -20.47 20.83
C LEU A 15 -6.21 -20.52 20.14
N SER A 16 -7.26 -21.00 20.83
CA SER A 16 -8.63 -20.93 20.32
C SER A 16 -9.12 -19.49 20.10
N ASN A 17 -8.82 -18.58 21.03
CA ASN A 17 -9.16 -17.16 20.87
C ASN A 17 -8.38 -16.53 19.72
N VAL A 18 -7.06 -16.72 19.67
CA VAL A 18 -6.18 -16.18 18.63
C VAL A 18 -6.56 -16.72 17.24
N MET A 19 -6.89 -18.01 17.12
CA MET A 19 -7.42 -18.59 15.87
C MET A 19 -8.73 -17.93 15.44
N THR A 20 -9.63 -17.68 16.39
CA THR A 20 -10.90 -16.98 16.10
C THR A 20 -10.65 -15.57 15.58
N MET A 21 -9.75 -14.82 16.23
CA MET A 21 -9.34 -13.47 15.81
C MET A 21 -8.61 -13.46 14.47
N SER A 22 -7.97 -14.57 14.12
CA SER A 22 -7.32 -14.79 12.82
C SER A 22 -8.28 -15.32 11.75
N GLY A 23 -9.59 -15.38 12.02
CA GLY A 23 -10.62 -15.77 11.07
C GLY A 23 -10.97 -17.26 11.03
N ILE A 24 -10.45 -18.08 11.95
CA ILE A 24 -10.71 -19.52 12.02
C ILE A 24 -11.79 -19.79 13.09
N PRO A 25 -13.03 -20.13 12.69
CA PRO A 25 -14.12 -20.35 13.65
C PRO A 25 -13.91 -21.64 14.46
N LYS A 26 -14.45 -21.68 15.70
CA LYS A 26 -14.27 -22.78 16.68
C LYS A 26 -14.43 -24.19 16.09
N HIS A 27 -15.41 -24.40 15.22
CA HIS A 27 -15.66 -25.73 14.61
C HIS A 27 -14.59 -26.18 13.60
N LYS A 28 -13.76 -25.26 13.06
CA LYS A 28 -12.67 -25.57 12.12
C LYS A 28 -11.29 -25.69 12.80
N GLN A 29 -11.15 -25.20 14.03
CA GLN A 29 -9.86 -25.13 14.74
C GLN A 29 -9.15 -26.48 14.89
N ALA A 30 -9.90 -27.54 15.23
CA ALA A 30 -9.32 -28.88 15.37
C ALA A 30 -8.79 -29.43 14.03
N SER A 31 -9.44 -29.10 12.91
CA SER A 31 -8.94 -29.46 11.57
C SER A 31 -7.68 -28.67 11.25
N HIS A 32 -7.66 -27.36 11.51
CA HIS A 32 -6.48 -26.53 11.29
C HIS A 32 -5.25 -27.06 12.03
N ILE A 33 -5.39 -27.36 13.32
CA ILE A 33 -4.29 -27.93 14.12
C ILE A 33 -3.86 -29.31 13.61
N ARG A 34 -4.82 -30.15 13.21
CA ARG A 34 -4.56 -31.46 12.62
C ARG A 34 -3.67 -31.33 11.38
N ASP A 35 -4.02 -30.40 10.51
CA ASP A 35 -3.37 -30.20 9.22
C ASP A 35 -1.97 -29.56 9.40
N VAL A 36 -1.84 -28.59 10.32
CA VAL A 36 -0.55 -27.93 10.62
C VAL A 36 0.44 -28.88 11.33
N LEU A 37 -0.03 -29.66 12.30
CA LEU A 37 0.84 -30.52 13.11
C LEU A 37 0.97 -31.95 12.56
N ASN A 38 0.20 -32.30 11.52
CA ASN A 38 0.09 -33.65 10.98
C ASN A 38 -0.24 -34.70 12.08
N VAL A 39 -1.24 -34.40 12.91
CA VAL A 39 -1.72 -35.27 13.99
C VAL A 39 -3.13 -35.81 13.70
N SER A 40 -3.68 -36.67 14.55
CA SER A 40 -5.08 -37.10 14.40
C SER A 40 -6.07 -36.05 14.94
N THR A 41 -7.30 -35.99 14.40
CA THR A 41 -8.36 -35.09 14.90
C THR A 41 -8.61 -35.23 16.40
N PRO A 42 -8.68 -36.44 16.99
CA PRO A 42 -8.82 -36.59 18.44
C PRO A 42 -7.64 -35.99 19.22
N GLN A 43 -6.40 -36.13 18.73
CA GLN A 43 -5.23 -35.51 19.37
C GLN A 43 -5.30 -33.98 19.31
N ALA A 44 -5.66 -33.39 18.17
CA ALA A 44 -5.86 -31.95 18.03
C ALA A 44 -6.95 -31.42 18.98
N GLN A 45 -8.09 -32.11 19.07
CA GLN A 45 -9.16 -31.76 20.02
C GLN A 45 -8.70 -31.86 21.48
N ARG A 46 -7.93 -32.90 21.82
CA ARG A 46 -7.39 -33.07 23.16
C ARG A 46 -6.46 -31.93 23.57
N LYS A 47 -5.62 -31.43 22.65
CA LYS A 47 -4.74 -30.27 22.84
C LYS A 47 -5.52 -28.98 23.04
N LEU A 48 -6.59 -28.75 22.28
CA LEU A 48 -7.46 -27.57 22.46
C LEU A 48 -8.17 -27.57 23.82
N LYS A 49 -8.61 -28.74 24.29
CA LYS A 49 -9.29 -28.90 25.59
C LYS A 49 -8.34 -28.94 26.79
N GLY A 50 -7.02 -28.80 26.60
CA GLY A 50 -6.03 -28.90 27.68
C GLY A 50 -5.84 -30.31 28.25
N THR A 51 -6.32 -31.36 27.56
CA THR A 51 -6.17 -32.78 27.99
C THR A 51 -4.94 -33.47 27.39
N ALA A 52 -4.15 -32.73 26.62
CA ALA A 52 -2.84 -33.10 26.12
C ALA A 52 -1.95 -31.85 26.11
N PRO A 53 -0.69 -31.93 26.58
CA PRO A 53 0.19 -30.78 26.69
C PRO A 53 0.58 -30.24 25.30
N TRP A 54 0.94 -28.96 25.25
CA TRP A 54 1.52 -28.32 24.06
C TRP A 54 3.05 -28.33 24.18
N GLU A 55 3.72 -28.93 23.20
CA GLU A 55 5.16 -28.71 23.02
C GLU A 55 5.39 -27.31 22.43
N LEU A 56 6.46 -26.63 22.84
CA LEU A 56 6.75 -25.27 22.38
C LEU A 56 6.88 -25.20 20.85
N THR A 57 7.48 -26.23 20.24
CA THR A 57 7.63 -26.34 18.77
C THR A 57 6.27 -26.49 18.06
N GLN A 58 5.34 -27.23 18.64
CA GLN A 58 3.98 -27.38 18.10
C GLN A 58 3.20 -26.08 18.25
N LEU A 59 3.34 -25.40 19.39
CA LEU A 59 2.70 -24.11 19.60
C LEU A 59 3.23 -23.07 18.61
N ASP A 60 4.55 -22.97 18.42
CA ASP A 60 5.17 -22.07 17.44
C ASP A 60 4.71 -22.37 16.01
N GLN A 61 4.60 -23.65 15.62
CA GLN A 61 4.07 -24.05 14.31
C GLN A 61 2.64 -23.54 14.08
N VAL A 62 1.75 -23.75 15.05
CA VAL A 62 0.36 -23.28 14.91
C VAL A 62 0.31 -21.75 14.93
N VAL A 63 1.04 -21.08 15.81
CA VAL A 63 1.08 -19.61 15.87
C VAL A 63 1.58 -19.01 14.55
N ARG A 64 2.65 -19.54 13.96
CA ARG A 64 3.17 -19.10 12.65
C ARG A 64 2.20 -19.34 11.52
N SER A 65 1.42 -20.42 11.57
CA SER A 65 0.38 -20.70 10.56
C SER A 65 -0.72 -19.63 10.52
N LEU A 66 -0.86 -18.84 11.59
CA LEU A 66 -1.79 -17.71 11.69
C LEU A 66 -1.16 -16.37 11.26
N ASN A 67 0.06 -16.41 10.71
CA ASN A 67 0.84 -15.25 10.27
C ASN A 67 1.13 -14.24 11.40
N ILE A 68 1.32 -14.75 12.62
CA ILE A 68 1.74 -13.98 13.79
C ILE A 68 2.99 -14.62 14.41
N THR A 69 3.76 -13.83 15.17
CA THR A 69 4.94 -14.32 15.90
C THR A 69 4.58 -14.82 17.29
N MET A 70 5.45 -15.63 17.91
CA MET A 70 5.30 -16.02 19.31
C MET A 70 5.26 -14.82 20.26
N SER A 71 6.02 -13.76 19.98
CA SER A 71 5.98 -12.51 20.77
C SER A 71 4.60 -11.84 20.68
N GLN A 72 4.00 -11.80 19.49
CA GLN A 72 2.65 -11.26 19.32
C GLN A 72 1.59 -12.13 20.01
N PHE A 73 1.72 -13.45 19.91
CA PHE A 73 0.87 -14.40 20.65
C PHE A 73 0.93 -14.16 22.16
N PHE A 74 2.12 -14.01 22.73
CA PHE A 74 2.28 -13.71 24.16
C PHE A 74 1.75 -12.33 24.53
N ALA A 75 1.96 -11.31 23.69
CA ALA A 75 1.38 -9.99 23.93
C ALA A 75 -0.16 -10.03 23.94
N MET A 76 -0.77 -10.79 23.03
CA MET A 76 -2.22 -11.02 23.01
C MET A 76 -2.70 -11.79 24.25
N PHE A 77 -1.89 -12.73 24.72
CA PHE A 77 -2.15 -13.52 25.92
C PHE A 77 -2.12 -12.66 27.20
N GLU A 78 -1.04 -11.89 27.40
CA GLU A 78 -0.87 -11.05 28.59
C GLU A 78 -1.93 -9.94 28.69
N ASN A 79 -2.37 -9.41 27.55
CA ASN A 79 -3.32 -8.28 27.50
C ASN A 79 -4.77 -8.70 27.22
N GLU A 80 -5.08 -10.01 27.24
CA GLU A 80 -6.39 -10.58 26.94
C GLU A 80 -7.12 -9.94 25.74
N LEU A 81 -6.42 -9.74 24.63
CA LEU A 81 -6.97 -9.02 23.48
C LEU A 81 -8.10 -9.81 22.82
N THR A 82 -9.18 -9.13 22.41
CA THR A 82 -10.41 -9.80 21.95
C THR A 82 -10.85 -9.46 20.55
N GLU A 83 -10.63 -8.24 20.11
CA GLU A 83 -11.19 -7.74 18.87
C GLU A 83 -10.08 -7.19 17.99
N LYS A 84 -9.90 -7.82 16.83
CA LYS A 84 -9.06 -7.31 15.75
C LYS A 84 -9.92 -6.47 14.82
N GLN A 85 -9.54 -5.22 14.61
CA GLN A 85 -10.25 -4.28 13.75
C GLN A 85 -9.29 -3.64 12.74
N ASP A 86 -9.75 -3.42 11.52
CA ASP A 86 -9.06 -2.54 10.57
C ASP A 86 -9.31 -1.08 10.97
N ALA A 87 -8.25 -0.27 10.96
CA ALA A 87 -8.29 1.11 11.40
C ALA A 87 -7.38 2.02 10.56
N VAL A 88 -7.50 3.33 10.76
CA VAL A 88 -6.56 4.35 10.25
C VAL A 88 -5.86 4.98 11.43
N PHE A 89 -4.53 4.92 11.43
CA PHE A 89 -3.70 5.67 12.36
C PHE A 89 -3.61 7.11 11.89
N ASN A 90 -4.16 8.02 12.68
CA ASN A 90 -4.17 9.45 12.45
C ASN A 90 -3.20 10.11 13.43
N HIS A 91 -2.03 10.51 12.94
CA HIS A 91 -1.08 11.29 13.73
C HIS A 91 -0.31 12.24 12.82
N ASP A 92 -0.14 13.50 13.23
CA ASP A 92 0.62 14.52 12.49
C ASP A 92 0.22 14.66 11.00
N LYS A 93 -1.10 14.59 10.70
CA LYS A 93 -1.67 14.63 9.34
C LYS A 93 -1.31 13.45 8.44
N ILE A 94 -0.66 12.43 8.99
CA ILE A 94 -0.41 11.16 8.33
C ILE A 94 -1.59 10.23 8.63
N GLU A 95 -2.19 9.68 7.57
CA GLU A 95 -3.20 8.63 7.64
C GLU A 95 -2.59 7.31 7.17
N LEU A 96 -2.39 6.37 8.10
CA LEU A 96 -1.82 5.05 7.79
C LEU A 96 -2.84 3.95 8.05
N PRO A 97 -3.10 3.04 7.10
CA PRO A 97 -3.90 1.86 7.39
C PRO A 97 -3.17 0.98 8.42
N CYS A 98 -3.88 0.57 9.45
CA CYS A 98 -3.35 -0.28 10.50
C CYS A 98 -4.40 -1.30 10.97
N LYS A 99 -3.95 -2.28 11.73
CA LYS A 99 -4.83 -3.19 12.49
C LYS A 99 -4.67 -2.88 13.96
N ILE A 100 -5.78 -2.83 14.68
CA ILE A 100 -5.78 -2.64 16.13
C ILE A 100 -6.38 -3.84 16.83
N TYR A 101 -5.86 -4.09 18.04
CA TYR A 101 -6.44 -5.01 18.99
C TYR A 101 -6.99 -4.22 20.17
N LEU A 102 -8.30 -4.32 20.37
CA LEU A 102 -8.97 -3.65 21.49
C LEU A 102 -8.75 -4.44 22.78
N SER A 103 -8.53 -3.70 23.87
CA SER A 103 -8.48 -4.25 25.22
C SER A 103 -9.88 -4.69 25.67
N LYS A 104 -9.93 -5.79 26.42
CA LYS A 104 -11.15 -6.34 27.04
C LYS A 104 -11.60 -5.55 28.27
N GLU A 105 -10.64 -4.95 28.97
CA GLU A 105 -10.87 -4.23 30.21
C GLU A 105 -10.76 -2.71 30.06
N ASN A 106 -11.60 -2.03 30.83
CA ASN A 106 -11.35 -0.67 31.31
C ASN A 106 -10.22 -0.71 32.34
N SER A 107 -8.99 -1.01 31.92
CA SER A 107 -7.86 -0.77 32.82
C SER A 107 -7.84 0.72 33.14
N LYS A 108 -7.61 1.08 34.42
CA LYS A 108 -7.49 2.49 34.85
C LYS A 108 -6.23 3.16 34.29
N GLU A 109 -5.49 2.47 33.44
CA GLU A 109 -4.21 2.92 32.93
C GLU A 109 -4.42 3.77 31.69
N ARG A 110 -3.85 4.98 31.71
CA ARG A 110 -3.86 5.87 30.56
C ARG A 110 -3.04 5.22 29.44
N ARG A 111 -3.66 5.04 28.28
CA ARG A 111 -2.99 4.59 27.04
C ARG A 111 -2.57 5.81 26.24
N GLU A 112 -1.41 5.74 25.60
CA GLU A 112 -0.92 6.80 24.69
C GLU A 112 -1.87 6.98 23.50
N TYR A 113 -2.45 5.88 23.01
CA TYR A 113 -3.37 5.87 21.86
C TYR A 113 -4.74 5.32 22.23
N SER A 114 -5.77 5.88 21.59
CA SER A 114 -7.17 5.48 21.73
C SER A 114 -7.81 5.31 20.35
N ALA A 115 -8.78 4.39 20.25
CA ALA A 115 -9.53 4.15 19.02
C ALA A 115 -10.94 4.75 19.12
N VAL A 116 -11.37 5.47 18.09
CA VAL A 116 -12.73 6.02 17.97
C VAL A 116 -13.32 5.55 16.65
N LYS A 117 -14.60 5.18 16.62
CA LYS A 117 -15.28 4.80 15.38
C LYS A 117 -15.97 6.02 14.77
N VAL A 118 -15.54 6.45 13.59
CA VAL A 118 -16.07 7.62 12.86
C VAL A 118 -16.52 7.15 11.47
N ASN A 119 -17.76 7.43 11.09
CA ASN A 119 -18.33 7.01 9.79
C ASN A 119 -18.09 5.51 9.49
N ASP A 120 -18.36 4.65 10.48
CA ASP A 120 -18.14 3.21 10.44
C ASP A 120 -16.70 2.72 10.25
N LYS A 121 -15.72 3.62 10.28
CA LYS A 121 -14.29 3.29 10.25
C LYS A 121 -13.64 3.53 11.60
N TRP A 122 -12.75 2.64 12.01
CA TRP A 122 -11.94 2.88 13.20
C TRP A 122 -10.80 3.85 12.89
N HIS A 123 -10.60 4.80 13.78
CA HIS A 123 -9.51 5.77 13.75
C HIS A 123 -8.75 5.70 15.05
N VAL A 124 -7.42 5.68 14.96
CA VAL A 124 -6.52 5.73 16.10
C VAL A 124 -5.98 7.15 16.21
N PHE A 125 -6.09 7.72 17.40
CA PHE A 125 -5.58 9.04 17.75
C PHE A 125 -4.67 8.92 18.96
N LYS A 126 -3.77 9.90 19.15
CA LYS A 126 -3.22 10.08 20.50
C LYS A 126 -4.35 10.43 21.44
N THR A 127 -4.36 9.83 22.62
CA THR A 127 -5.44 10.01 23.59
C THR A 127 -5.59 11.49 23.97
N GLU A 128 -4.49 12.22 24.12
CA GLU A 128 -4.48 13.67 24.41
C GLU A 128 -5.10 14.53 23.31
N GLU A 129 -5.03 14.14 22.04
CA GLU A 129 -5.58 14.89 20.90
C GLU A 129 -7.12 14.89 20.87
N ILE A 130 -7.74 13.90 21.54
CA ILE A 130 -9.19 13.72 21.56
C ILE A 130 -9.81 13.96 22.93
N GLU A 131 -9.01 14.19 23.97
CA GLU A 131 -9.47 14.36 25.36
C GLU A 131 -10.40 15.57 25.53
N GLU A 132 -10.18 16.66 24.79
CA GLU A 132 -11.02 17.86 24.82
C GLU A 132 -12.34 17.71 24.05
N ASN A 133 -12.47 16.67 23.21
CA ASN A 133 -13.67 16.41 22.43
C ASN A 133 -14.55 15.38 23.17
N GLU A 134 -15.61 15.85 23.84
CA GLU A 134 -16.51 15.00 24.64
C GLU A 134 -17.03 13.78 23.88
N LEU A 135 -17.48 13.96 22.63
CA LEU A 135 -18.01 12.88 21.80
C LEU A 135 -16.97 11.80 21.55
N TYR A 136 -15.73 12.19 21.22
CA TYR A 136 -14.66 11.24 20.94
C TYR A 136 -14.14 10.59 22.23
N ASN A 137 -14.03 11.37 23.31
CA ASN A 137 -13.58 10.91 24.60
C ASN A 137 -14.53 9.85 25.19
N ASP A 138 -15.84 10.04 25.05
CA ASP A 138 -16.85 9.09 25.53
C ASP A 138 -16.94 7.83 24.66
N ALA A 139 -16.75 7.98 23.35
CA ALA A 139 -16.80 6.87 22.39
C ALA A 139 -15.49 6.08 22.29
N ARG A 140 -14.41 6.52 22.95
CA ARG A 140 -13.09 5.92 22.79
C ARG A 140 -13.02 4.50 23.35
N ARG A 141 -12.24 3.67 22.68
CA ARG A 141 -11.89 2.31 23.09
C ARG A 141 -10.39 2.24 23.35
N PHE A 142 -10.00 1.51 24.40
CA PHE A 142 -8.60 1.29 24.69
C PHE A 142 -7.96 0.32 23.70
N ILE A 143 -6.82 0.72 23.17
CA ILE A 143 -6.02 -0.09 22.27
C ILE A 143 -4.96 -0.82 23.10
N GLY A 144 -4.90 -2.14 22.97
CA GLY A 144 -3.84 -2.95 23.56
C GLY A 144 -2.65 -3.16 22.62
N MET A 145 -2.89 -3.22 21.31
CA MET A 145 -1.82 -3.38 20.31
C MET A 145 -2.20 -2.71 18.99
N ILE A 146 -1.22 -2.05 18.36
CA ILE A 146 -1.31 -1.50 17.00
C ILE A 146 -0.34 -2.29 16.13
N ILE A 147 -0.80 -2.73 14.96
CA ILE A 147 0.04 -3.35 13.93
C ILE A 147 -0.04 -2.49 12.68
N ILE A 148 1.12 -1.95 12.28
CA ILE A 148 1.30 -1.31 10.98
C ILE A 148 2.03 -2.33 10.10
N GLU A 149 1.32 -2.87 9.12
CA GLU A 149 1.89 -3.79 8.15
C GLU A 149 2.38 -2.99 6.94
N SER A 150 3.63 -3.20 6.53
CA SER A 150 4.08 -2.80 5.20
C SER A 150 3.43 -3.74 4.19
N ASN A 151 2.21 -3.42 3.78
CA ASN A 151 1.54 -4.18 2.72
C ASN A 151 2.22 -3.89 1.39
N LYS A 152 2.30 -4.90 0.51
CA LYS A 152 2.55 -4.64 -0.91
C LYS A 152 1.49 -3.65 -1.35
N THR A 153 1.91 -2.44 -1.72
CA THR A 153 1.01 -1.52 -2.42
C THR A 153 0.53 -2.28 -3.64
N GLU A 154 -0.80 -2.38 -3.85
CA GLU A 154 -1.27 -2.66 -5.20
C GLU A 154 -0.55 -1.65 -6.09
N LEU A 155 0.24 -2.15 -7.05
CA LEU A 155 0.99 -1.30 -7.96
C LEU A 155 -0.05 -0.48 -8.72
N LYS A 156 -0.37 0.72 -8.23
CA LYS A 156 -1.08 1.70 -9.03
C LYS A 156 -0.20 1.91 -10.24
N LYS A 157 -0.70 1.46 -11.39
CA LYS A 157 0.00 1.59 -12.66
C LYS A 157 0.49 3.03 -12.80
N LYS A 158 1.78 3.21 -13.11
CA LYS A 158 2.34 4.54 -13.33
C LYS A 158 1.69 5.12 -14.57
N ARG A 159 1.15 6.33 -14.44
CA ARG A 159 0.41 7.01 -15.50
C ARG A 159 1.39 7.73 -16.42
N ILE A 160 1.31 7.46 -17.71
CA ILE A 160 2.15 8.07 -18.73
C ILE A 160 1.27 8.85 -19.70
N ALA A 161 1.57 10.13 -19.90
CA ALA A 161 0.95 10.90 -20.97
C ALA A 161 1.79 10.78 -22.24
N LEU A 162 1.13 10.52 -23.36
CA LEU A 162 1.73 10.47 -24.69
C LEU A 162 1.12 11.57 -25.55
N LEU A 163 1.96 12.42 -26.15
CA LEU A 163 1.54 13.53 -27.00
C LEU A 163 2.21 13.41 -28.37
N ASP A 164 1.40 13.32 -29.42
CA ASP A 164 1.83 13.27 -30.82
C ASP A 164 0.61 13.60 -31.70
N ASP A 165 0.76 14.37 -32.78
CA ASP A 165 -0.36 14.61 -33.71
C ASP A 165 -0.59 13.43 -34.67
N ASP A 166 0.39 12.53 -34.81
CA ASP A 166 0.28 11.30 -35.58
C ASP A 166 -0.39 10.17 -34.76
N GLN A 167 -1.58 9.75 -35.20
CA GLN A 167 -2.34 8.68 -34.55
C GLN A 167 -1.63 7.32 -34.61
N ASP A 168 -0.90 7.02 -35.69
CA ASP A 168 -0.20 5.75 -35.85
C ASP A 168 0.95 5.66 -34.83
N VAL A 169 1.60 6.79 -34.53
CA VAL A 169 2.62 6.89 -33.47
C VAL A 169 1.99 6.71 -32.09
N LEU A 170 0.84 7.36 -31.84
CA LEU A 170 0.11 7.23 -30.58
C LEU A 170 -0.29 5.78 -30.30
N GLU A 171 -0.86 5.09 -31.29
CA GLU A 171 -1.26 3.67 -31.18
C GLU A 171 -0.04 2.78 -30.95
N SER A 172 1.00 2.91 -31.78
CA SER A 172 2.21 2.08 -31.70
C SER A 172 2.91 2.18 -30.35
N ILE A 173 3.08 3.39 -29.81
CA ILE A 173 3.73 3.60 -28.52
C ILE A 173 2.82 3.14 -27.37
N SER A 174 1.51 3.39 -27.47
CA SER A 174 0.54 2.97 -26.45
C SER A 174 0.44 1.45 -26.33
N GLU A 175 0.47 0.71 -27.45
CA GLU A 175 0.49 -0.75 -27.42
C GLU A 175 1.73 -1.29 -26.69
N ILE A 176 2.91 -0.74 -26.98
CA ILE A 176 4.16 -1.26 -26.40
C ILE A 176 4.28 -0.91 -24.90
N ILE A 177 3.90 0.31 -24.51
CA ILE A 177 4.03 0.78 -23.13
C ILE A 177 2.84 0.36 -22.26
N GLY A 178 1.63 0.23 -22.83
CA GLY A 178 0.39 -0.01 -22.10
C GLY A 178 0.29 -1.39 -21.43
N HIS A 179 1.29 -2.26 -21.61
CA HIS A 179 1.39 -3.55 -20.94
C HIS A 179 2.05 -3.46 -19.56
N GLY A 180 1.65 -4.34 -18.63
CA GLY A 180 2.27 -4.42 -17.30
C GLY A 180 1.91 -3.26 -16.37
N ASP A 181 2.94 -2.60 -15.81
CA ASP A 181 2.85 -1.64 -14.69
C ASP A 181 2.51 -0.19 -15.11
N TYR A 182 2.19 0.04 -16.37
CA TYR A 182 1.93 1.37 -16.91
C TYR A 182 0.48 1.54 -17.39
N ALA A 183 -0.03 2.77 -17.28
CA ALA A 183 -1.31 3.20 -17.84
C ALA A 183 -1.08 4.43 -18.73
N VAL A 184 -1.27 4.28 -20.04
CA VAL A 184 -1.00 5.33 -21.02
C VAL A 184 -2.27 6.13 -21.30
N SER A 185 -2.16 7.46 -21.39
CA SER A 185 -3.19 8.34 -21.95
C SER A 185 -2.58 9.11 -23.12
N SER A 186 -3.17 8.96 -24.30
CA SER A 186 -2.74 9.63 -25.52
C SER A 186 -3.47 10.97 -25.73
N PHE A 187 -2.77 11.92 -26.34
CA PHE A 187 -3.23 13.27 -26.64
C PHE A 187 -2.74 13.64 -28.04
N SER A 188 -3.62 14.19 -28.88
CA SER A 188 -3.27 14.65 -30.23
C SER A 188 -3.02 16.16 -30.34
N ASN A 189 -3.17 16.87 -29.23
CA ASN A 189 -2.97 18.31 -29.15
C ASN A 189 -2.55 18.74 -27.74
N LEU A 190 -1.80 19.84 -27.67
CA LEU A 190 -1.25 20.39 -26.43
C LEU A 190 -2.35 20.81 -25.45
N SER A 191 -3.45 21.40 -25.94
CA SER A 191 -4.51 21.95 -25.09
C SER A 191 -5.19 20.88 -24.21
N ASP A 192 -5.45 19.70 -24.76
CA ASP A 192 -6.04 18.58 -24.01
C ASP A 192 -5.11 18.04 -22.94
N LEU A 193 -3.80 17.95 -23.25
CA LEU A 193 -2.79 17.55 -22.27
C LEU A 193 -2.68 18.58 -21.14
N GLU A 194 -2.62 19.86 -21.47
CA GLU A 194 -2.51 20.96 -20.50
C GLU A 194 -3.67 21.00 -19.51
N ALA A 195 -4.90 20.74 -19.97
CA ALA A 195 -6.07 20.63 -19.09
C ALA A 195 -5.92 19.51 -18.05
N LYS A 196 -5.23 18.42 -18.39
CA LYS A 196 -4.96 17.28 -17.48
C LYS A 196 -3.78 17.53 -16.55
N ILE A 197 -2.76 18.27 -16.97
CA ILE A 197 -1.61 18.62 -16.12
C ILE A 197 -2.09 19.34 -14.85
N TYR A 198 -3.05 20.26 -14.97
CA TYR A 198 -3.55 21.04 -13.83
C TYR A 198 -4.42 20.21 -12.87
N THR A 199 -5.25 19.32 -13.41
CA THR A 199 -6.24 18.56 -12.64
C THR A 199 -5.70 17.26 -12.07
N SER A 200 -4.87 16.55 -12.85
CA SER A 200 -4.38 15.22 -12.53
C SER A 200 -3.08 14.88 -13.27
N PRO A 201 -1.93 15.43 -12.84
CA PRO A 201 -0.65 15.28 -13.55
C PRO A 201 -0.16 13.82 -13.56
N TYR A 202 0.57 13.48 -14.63
CA TYR A 202 1.08 12.16 -14.93
C TYR A 202 2.42 11.88 -14.24
N ASP A 203 2.79 10.61 -14.12
CA ASP A 203 4.07 10.17 -13.54
C ASP A 203 5.22 10.31 -14.55
N ALA A 204 4.93 10.21 -15.85
CA ALA A 204 5.86 10.51 -16.94
C ALA A 204 5.12 11.07 -18.16
N TYR A 205 5.88 11.71 -19.04
CA TYR A 205 5.43 12.31 -20.29
C TYR A 205 6.34 11.87 -21.43
N ILE A 206 5.76 11.51 -22.56
CA ILE A 206 6.45 11.27 -23.83
C ILE A 206 5.79 12.22 -24.81
N MET A 207 6.54 13.17 -25.35
CA MET A 207 5.97 14.28 -26.09
C MET A 207 6.74 14.50 -27.38
N ASP A 208 6.03 14.58 -28.50
CA ASP A 208 6.59 15.22 -29.68
C ASP A 208 6.86 16.69 -29.42
N TRP A 209 7.97 17.20 -29.96
CA TRP A 209 8.40 18.57 -29.75
C TRP A 209 7.48 19.56 -30.45
N VAL A 210 7.10 19.25 -31.69
CA VAL A 210 6.22 20.08 -32.52
C VAL A 210 4.92 19.33 -32.74
N VAL A 211 3.81 19.90 -32.30
CA VAL A 211 2.48 19.29 -32.42
C VAL A 211 1.53 20.30 -33.03
N ASN A 212 0.99 20.01 -34.22
CA ASN A 212 0.16 20.95 -34.98
C ASN A 212 0.80 22.36 -35.08
N ASP A 213 2.05 22.43 -35.54
CA ASP A 213 2.86 23.66 -35.72
C ASP A 213 3.17 24.45 -34.43
N LYS A 214 3.06 23.82 -33.25
CA LYS A 214 3.34 24.46 -31.95
C LYS A 214 4.38 23.71 -31.15
N SER A 215 5.30 24.45 -30.54
CA SER A 215 6.33 23.91 -29.63
C SER A 215 5.72 23.43 -28.31
N ALA A 216 6.23 22.31 -27.81
CA ALA A 216 5.90 21.74 -26.51
C ALA A 216 6.53 22.48 -25.32
N TYR A 217 7.42 23.46 -25.55
CA TYR A 217 8.18 24.15 -24.51
C TYR A 217 7.32 24.67 -23.34
N GLU A 218 6.24 25.41 -23.64
CA GLU A 218 5.34 25.94 -22.61
C GLU A 218 4.55 24.85 -21.87
N SER A 219 4.22 23.75 -22.53
CA SER A 219 3.60 22.58 -21.88
C SER A 219 4.58 21.91 -20.91
N ILE A 220 5.87 21.79 -21.27
CA ILE A 220 6.92 21.26 -20.38
C ILE A 220 7.06 22.14 -19.14
N ARG A 221 7.07 23.46 -19.31
CA ARG A 221 7.07 24.41 -18.19
C ARG A 221 5.88 24.18 -17.26
N LYS A 222 4.66 24.04 -17.80
CA LYS A 222 3.45 23.74 -17.02
C LYS A 222 3.55 22.41 -16.26
N ILE A 223 4.21 21.40 -16.82
CA ILE A 223 4.48 20.13 -16.12
C ILE A 223 5.38 20.38 -14.90
N ARG A 224 6.44 21.18 -15.06
CA ARG A 224 7.36 21.54 -13.97
C ARG A 224 6.71 22.39 -12.88
N GLU A 225 5.69 23.17 -13.22
CA GLU A 225 4.88 23.95 -12.27
C GLU A 225 3.73 23.14 -11.62
N SER A 226 3.53 21.88 -12.01
CA SER A 226 2.43 21.03 -11.54
C SER A 226 2.68 20.39 -10.16
N LYS A 227 1.69 19.61 -9.66
CA LYS A 227 1.85 18.79 -8.44
C LYS A 227 2.89 17.66 -8.57
N LYS A 228 3.44 17.44 -9.76
CA LYS A 228 4.50 16.45 -10.03
C LYS A 228 5.65 17.09 -10.81
N PRO A 229 6.39 18.03 -10.18
CA PRO A 229 7.44 18.78 -10.86
C PRO A 229 8.58 17.89 -11.36
N HIS A 230 8.82 16.75 -10.69
CA HIS A 230 9.90 15.82 -11.01
C HIS A 230 9.50 14.67 -11.96
N ALA A 231 8.32 14.73 -12.59
CA ALA A 231 7.91 13.71 -13.56
C ALA A 231 8.92 13.56 -14.70
N MET A 232 9.17 12.34 -15.16
CA MET A 232 10.05 12.12 -16.31
C MET A 232 9.42 12.73 -17.57
N ILE A 233 10.21 13.45 -18.38
CA ILE A 233 9.77 13.99 -19.67
C ILE A 233 10.73 13.48 -20.74
N ILE A 234 10.20 12.76 -21.71
CA ILE A 234 10.92 12.29 -22.90
C ILE A 234 10.44 13.11 -24.09
N VAL A 235 11.36 13.74 -24.80
CA VAL A 235 11.06 14.50 -26.01
C VAL A 235 11.43 13.71 -27.26
N LEU A 236 10.48 13.65 -28.18
CA LEU A 236 10.61 13.09 -29.52
C LEU A 236 10.68 14.25 -30.52
N THR A 237 11.47 14.12 -31.59
CA THR A 237 11.49 15.11 -32.68
C THR A 237 11.56 14.41 -34.03
N GLY A 238 10.82 14.92 -35.01
CA GLY A 238 10.99 14.59 -36.43
C GLY A 238 11.57 15.75 -37.26
N GLN A 239 11.91 16.87 -36.61
CA GLN A 239 12.37 18.10 -37.25
C GLN A 239 13.88 18.27 -37.04
N ASP A 240 14.60 18.49 -38.13
CA ASP A 240 16.03 18.82 -38.14
C ASP A 240 16.18 20.30 -38.57
N SER A 241 16.04 21.24 -37.64
CA SER A 241 16.23 22.68 -37.91
C SER A 241 16.94 23.35 -36.73
N GLU A 242 17.85 24.29 -37.03
CA GLU A 242 18.66 24.97 -36.01
C GLU A 242 17.81 25.68 -34.94
N GLU A 243 16.68 26.28 -35.33
CA GLU A 243 15.77 26.96 -34.40
C GLU A 243 15.14 25.99 -33.38
N VAL A 244 14.74 24.80 -33.84
CA VAL A 244 14.18 23.75 -32.98
C VAL A 244 15.27 23.18 -32.06
N ASP A 245 16.49 22.98 -32.58
CA ASP A 245 17.60 22.45 -31.79
C ASP A 245 18.01 23.38 -30.64
N ASP A 246 18.06 24.70 -30.89
CA ASP A 246 18.38 25.70 -29.87
C ASP A 246 17.30 25.78 -28.76
N GLU A 247 16.01 25.68 -29.14
CA GLU A 247 14.90 25.68 -28.19
C GLU A 247 14.91 24.42 -27.31
N ILE A 248 15.17 23.25 -27.91
CA ILE A 248 15.31 21.98 -27.19
C ILE A 248 16.51 22.03 -26.24
N ALA A 249 17.66 22.55 -26.68
CA ALA A 249 18.85 22.69 -25.84
C ALA A 249 18.57 23.55 -24.61
N THR A 250 17.81 24.64 -24.79
CA THR A 250 17.34 25.50 -23.69
C THR A 250 16.44 24.71 -22.74
N ALA A 251 15.46 23.95 -23.23
CA ALA A 251 14.59 23.13 -22.38
C ALA A 251 15.32 22.02 -21.63
N ILE A 252 16.38 21.44 -22.20
CA ILE A 252 17.25 20.47 -21.48
C ILE A 252 17.87 21.12 -20.25
N SER A 253 18.40 22.34 -20.40
CA SER A 253 18.99 23.11 -19.30
C SER A 253 17.95 23.54 -18.26
N ASP A 254 16.80 24.04 -18.71
CA ASP A 254 15.81 24.65 -17.83
C ASP A 254 14.93 23.62 -17.10
N PHE A 255 14.66 22.48 -17.76
CA PHE A 255 13.61 21.57 -17.32
C PHE A 255 14.05 20.11 -17.18
N ASP A 256 15.32 19.76 -17.35
CA ASP A 256 15.81 18.38 -17.16
C ASP A 256 14.96 17.36 -17.96
N ILE A 257 14.87 17.58 -19.28
CA ILE A 257 14.18 16.69 -20.21
C ILE A 257 15.15 15.65 -20.80
N ILE A 258 14.63 14.48 -21.16
CA ILE A 258 15.39 13.39 -21.76
C ILE A 258 15.15 13.39 -23.27
N GLY A 259 16.20 13.58 -24.06
CA GLY A 259 16.13 13.64 -25.51
C GLY A 259 16.96 14.80 -26.08
N PRO A 260 16.67 15.24 -27.31
CA PRO A 260 15.59 14.76 -28.17
C PRO A 260 15.92 13.40 -28.80
N PHE A 261 14.89 12.59 -29.07
CA PHE A 261 15.02 11.35 -29.83
C PHE A 261 14.42 11.50 -31.22
N SER A 262 15.22 11.24 -32.27
CA SER A 262 14.77 11.37 -33.66
C SER A 262 13.76 10.28 -34.06
N LYS A 263 12.70 10.69 -34.76
CA LYS A 263 11.74 9.79 -35.44
C LYS A 263 12.33 9.28 -36.78
N PRO A 264 12.08 8.01 -37.19
CA PRO A 264 11.29 7.00 -36.51
C PRO A 264 12.06 6.34 -35.36
N LEU A 265 11.41 6.25 -34.20
CA LEU A 265 12.02 5.81 -32.96
C LEU A 265 12.18 4.29 -32.92
N LYS A 266 13.28 3.81 -32.34
CA LYS A 266 13.35 2.43 -31.87
C LYS A 266 12.54 2.33 -30.58
N ILE A 267 11.26 1.99 -30.69
CA ILE A 267 10.29 2.03 -29.57
C ILE A 267 10.75 1.26 -28.33
N ASN A 268 11.50 0.15 -28.51
CA ASN A 268 12.11 -0.62 -27.42
C ASN A 268 13.09 0.20 -26.55
N SER A 269 13.71 1.25 -27.09
CA SER A 269 14.59 2.14 -26.32
C SER A 269 13.81 2.98 -25.31
N ILE A 270 12.60 3.42 -25.68
CA ILE A 270 11.73 4.22 -24.80
C ILE A 270 11.23 3.38 -23.64
N GLN A 271 10.77 2.15 -23.91
CA GLN A 271 10.34 1.22 -22.87
C GLN A 271 11.45 0.98 -21.83
N ARG A 272 12.69 0.72 -22.27
CA ARG A 272 13.83 0.53 -21.37
C ARG A 272 14.16 1.76 -20.52
N LEU A 273 13.95 2.97 -21.05
CA LEU A 273 14.14 4.22 -20.30
C LEU A 273 13.07 4.35 -19.21
N ILE A 274 11.81 4.08 -19.54
CA ILE A 274 10.69 4.10 -18.60
C ILE A 274 10.90 3.06 -17.49
N ASP A 275 11.24 1.83 -17.86
CA ASP A 275 11.51 0.74 -16.92
C ASP A 275 12.63 1.13 -15.94
N LYS A 276 13.74 1.68 -16.46
CA LYS A 276 14.87 2.13 -15.63
C LYS A 276 14.49 3.27 -14.68
N TYR A 277 13.55 4.13 -15.07
CA TYR A 277 13.10 5.24 -14.24
C TYR A 277 12.16 4.77 -13.12
N PHE A 278 11.25 3.84 -13.40
CA PHE A 278 10.23 3.41 -12.43
C PHE A 278 10.54 2.14 -11.64
N LEU A 279 11.41 1.25 -12.13
CA LEU A 279 11.75 -0.05 -11.51
C LEU A 279 13.10 -0.03 -10.76
N ARG A 280 13.63 1.17 -10.46
CA ARG A 280 14.79 1.36 -9.58
C ARG A 280 14.44 1.27 -8.11
#